data_AF-A0A7Y2ZW51-F1
#
_entry.id   AF-A0A7Y2ZW51-F1
#
_cell.length_a   1.000
_cell.length_b   1.000
_cell.length_c   1.000
_cell.angle_alpha   90.00
_cell.angle_beta   90.00
_cell.angle_gamma   90.00
#
_symmetry.space_group_name_H-M   'P 1'
#
loop_
_entity.id
_entity.type
_entity.pdbx_description
1 polymer ?
#
loop_
_entity_poly.entity_id
_entity_poly.type
_entity_poly.pdbx_seq_one_letter_code
_entity_poly.pdbx_strand_id
1 'polypeptide(L)'
;FEGQVTLMPHTGSRGLGYQICDDSLAFMAKHVTKLGFNLPDRQLSCAMIQTEPGMRYYNAMSCGANYAWANRQILLHRSRDVFSKVFSIGPRDLNMNLVYDVCHNIAKKEEHVIDGKKRFVCVHRKGATRSFPPGHPAVCDDYRDVGQPILIPGDMGTASYVLSGTQKAMEETFGSTCHGAGRVLSRKAAKKASRGRALQRELEDKGILVRWTGRSTLAEEMPEAYKDISQVVEVVHGAGISKKVAKLRPIAVVKG
;
A
#
# COMPACT_ATOMS: atom_id res chain seq x y z
N PHE A 1 -19.46 11.18 0.57
CA PHE A 1 -20.23 11.96 1.57
C PHE A 1 -19.94 11.42 2.96
N GLU A 2 -20.13 12.22 4.02
CA GLU A 2 -20.01 11.73 5.40
C GLU A 2 -21.01 10.60 5.66
N GLY A 3 -20.62 9.61 6.48
CA GLY A 3 -21.44 8.42 6.76
C GLY A 3 -21.43 7.35 5.66
N GLN A 4 -20.77 7.58 4.53
CA GLN A 4 -20.69 6.59 3.43
C GLN A 4 -19.90 5.35 3.84
N VAL A 5 -20.47 4.17 3.57
CA VAL A 5 -19.78 2.88 3.75
C VAL A 5 -18.86 2.62 2.56
N THR A 6 -17.61 2.26 2.86
CA THR A 6 -16.59 1.93 1.85
C THR A 6 -15.94 0.59 2.14
N LEU A 7 -15.41 -0.05 1.11
CA LEU A 7 -14.59 -1.27 1.23
C LEU A 7 -13.15 -0.96 0.81
N MET A 8 -12.18 -1.39 1.63
CA MET A 8 -10.74 -1.20 1.35
C MET A 8 -10.01 -2.55 1.33
N PRO A 9 -9.93 -3.23 0.19
CA PRO A 9 -9.13 -4.45 0.06
C PRO A 9 -7.64 -4.12 0.13
N HIS A 10 -6.92 -4.67 1.11
CA HIS A 10 -5.47 -4.50 1.24
C HIS A 10 -4.75 -5.84 1.07
N THR A 11 -4.26 -6.08 -0.14
CA THR A 11 -3.53 -7.31 -0.49
C THR A 11 -2.58 -7.07 -1.66
N GLY A 12 -1.65 -8.01 -1.85
CA GLY A 12 -0.62 -7.93 -2.88
C GLY A 12 -0.57 -9.16 -3.78
N SER A 13 0.62 -9.45 -4.27
CA SER A 13 0.95 -10.51 -5.24
C SER A 13 0.96 -11.93 -4.67
N ARG A 14 0.49 -12.11 -3.43
CA ARG A 14 0.53 -13.40 -2.69
C ARG A 14 1.94 -14.00 -2.73
N GLY A 15 2.07 -15.32 -2.84
CA GLY A 15 3.36 -16.00 -2.89
C GLY A 15 4.19 -15.69 -4.14
N LEU A 16 3.56 -15.33 -5.27
CA LEU A 16 4.26 -15.11 -6.54
C LEU A 16 5.30 -13.98 -6.44
N GLY A 17 4.88 -12.80 -5.97
CA GLY A 17 5.82 -11.67 -5.86
C GLY A 17 6.87 -11.86 -4.77
N TYR A 18 6.57 -12.64 -3.72
CA TYR A 18 7.57 -13.06 -2.74
C TYR A 18 8.67 -13.90 -3.43
N GLN A 19 8.28 -14.93 -4.19
CA GLN A 19 9.22 -15.80 -4.86
C GLN A 19 10.06 -15.07 -5.91
N ILE A 20 9.44 -14.17 -6.68
CA ILE A 20 10.16 -13.32 -7.65
C ILE A 20 11.25 -12.49 -6.96
N CYS A 21 10.94 -11.92 -5.79
CA CYS A 21 11.90 -11.15 -5.00
C CYS A 21 13.03 -12.06 -4.49
N ASP A 22 12.69 -13.21 -3.91
CA ASP A 22 13.65 -14.17 -3.33
C ASP A 22 14.62 -14.72 -4.39
N ASP A 23 14.09 -15.15 -5.54
CA ASP A 23 14.88 -15.65 -6.67
C ASP A 23 15.86 -14.59 -7.19
N SER A 24 15.37 -13.35 -7.31
CA SER A 24 16.18 -12.23 -7.82
C SER A 24 17.25 -11.81 -6.82
N LEU A 25 16.93 -11.77 -5.53
CA LEU A 25 17.89 -11.49 -4.47
C LEU A 25 18.96 -12.59 -4.36
N ALA A 26 18.58 -13.86 -4.46
CA ALA A 26 19.52 -14.98 -4.46
C ALA A 26 20.51 -14.88 -5.63
N PHE A 27 20.04 -14.46 -6.82
CA PHE A 27 20.90 -14.17 -7.95
C PHE A 27 21.81 -12.96 -7.69
N MET A 28 21.25 -11.82 -7.30
CA MET A 28 22.01 -10.58 -7.11
C MET A 28 23.06 -10.71 -6.00
N ALA A 29 22.72 -11.36 -4.88
CA ALA A 29 23.64 -11.59 -3.76
C ALA A 29 24.89 -12.39 -4.17
N LYS A 30 24.75 -13.38 -5.06
CA LYS A 30 25.88 -14.16 -5.60
C LYS A 30 26.77 -13.35 -6.55
N HIS A 31 26.24 -12.24 -7.09
CA HIS A 31 26.90 -11.43 -8.11
C HIS A 31 27.29 -10.03 -7.63
N VAL A 32 27.22 -9.77 -6.31
CA VAL A 32 27.58 -8.47 -5.72
C VAL A 32 28.99 -8.03 -6.08
N THR A 33 29.94 -8.97 -6.14
CA THR A 33 31.35 -8.68 -6.50
C THR A 33 31.51 -8.13 -7.92
N LYS A 34 30.50 -8.26 -8.79
CA LYS A 34 30.50 -7.72 -10.15
C LYS A 34 29.98 -6.28 -10.25
N LEU A 35 29.51 -5.68 -9.15
CA LEU A 35 28.83 -4.37 -9.19
C LEU A 35 29.78 -3.17 -9.44
N GLY A 36 31.10 -3.34 -9.36
CA GLY A 36 32.06 -2.25 -9.55
C GLY A 36 32.08 -1.22 -8.41
N PHE A 37 31.30 -1.45 -7.35
CA PHE A 37 31.31 -0.71 -6.09
C PHE A 37 30.94 -1.65 -4.93
N ASN A 38 31.29 -1.24 -3.72
CA ASN A 38 30.97 -1.99 -2.51
C ASN A 38 29.58 -1.62 -1.98
N LEU A 39 28.82 -2.64 -1.55
CA LEU A 39 27.56 -2.41 -0.85
C LEU A 39 27.82 -2.19 0.65
N PRO A 40 27.17 -1.19 1.28
CA PRO A 40 27.32 -0.97 2.71
C PRO A 40 26.61 -2.05 3.54
N ASP A 41 25.65 -2.76 2.95
CA ASP A 41 24.94 -3.90 3.56
C ASP A 41 24.63 -4.95 2.48
N ARG A 42 24.80 -6.24 2.81
CA ARG A 42 24.48 -7.36 1.90
C ARG A 42 23.00 -7.36 1.48
N GLN A 43 22.10 -6.88 2.33
CA GLN A 43 20.67 -6.75 2.06
C GLN A 43 20.36 -5.70 0.99
N LEU A 44 21.32 -4.88 0.59
CA LEU A 44 21.22 -3.94 -0.54
C LEU A 44 21.68 -4.54 -1.87
N SER A 45 21.73 -5.88 -1.97
CA SER A 45 22.01 -6.59 -3.21
C SER A 45 21.12 -6.07 -4.34
N CYS A 46 21.74 -5.68 -5.46
CA CYS A 46 21.06 -5.02 -6.57
C CYS A 46 21.65 -5.45 -7.92
N ALA A 47 21.00 -5.00 -9.00
CA ALA A 47 21.52 -5.07 -10.36
C ALA A 47 21.27 -3.73 -11.07
N MET A 48 22.16 -3.35 -11.98
CA MET A 48 21.97 -2.16 -12.81
C MET A 48 20.77 -2.33 -13.71
N ILE A 49 19.84 -1.37 -13.71
CA ILE A 49 18.54 -1.49 -14.38
C ILE A 49 18.65 -1.70 -15.90
N GLN A 50 19.75 -1.26 -16.53
CA GLN A 50 19.99 -1.47 -17.97
C GLN A 50 20.58 -2.84 -18.31
N THR A 51 21.05 -3.60 -17.31
CA THR A 51 21.63 -4.93 -17.54
C THR A 51 20.55 -5.99 -17.67
N GLU A 52 20.89 -7.13 -18.28
CA GLU A 52 19.98 -8.27 -18.40
C GLU A 52 19.39 -8.69 -17.04
N PRO A 53 20.16 -8.86 -15.94
CA PRO A 53 19.58 -9.19 -14.64
C PRO A 53 18.62 -8.11 -14.10
N GLY A 54 18.95 -6.83 -14.30
CA GLY A 54 18.11 -5.71 -13.87
C GLY A 54 16.78 -5.68 -14.63
N MET A 55 16.82 -5.81 -15.95
CA MET A 55 15.62 -5.86 -16.79
C MET A 55 14.79 -7.13 -16.54
N ARG A 56 15.44 -8.27 -16.32
CA ARG A 56 14.77 -9.52 -15.95
C ARG A 56 13.99 -9.36 -14.65
N TYR A 57 14.60 -8.80 -13.61
CA TYR A 57 13.91 -8.52 -12.35
C TYR A 57 12.78 -7.50 -12.53
N TYR A 58 13.02 -6.41 -13.24
CA TYR A 58 11.98 -5.38 -13.48
C TYR A 58 10.75 -5.94 -14.20
N ASN A 59 10.96 -6.79 -15.21
CA ASN A 59 9.89 -7.47 -15.94
C ASN A 59 9.16 -8.48 -15.05
N ALA A 60 9.89 -9.31 -14.28
CA ALA A 60 9.28 -10.24 -13.34
C ALA A 60 8.47 -9.52 -12.25
N MET A 61 9.01 -8.45 -11.66
CA MET A 61 8.30 -7.59 -10.71
C MET A 61 7.03 -7.00 -11.33
N SER A 62 7.07 -6.60 -12.61
CA SER A 62 5.90 -6.13 -13.35
C SER A 62 4.82 -7.23 -13.48
N CYS A 63 5.22 -8.48 -13.73
CA CYS A 63 4.30 -9.63 -13.68
C CYS A 63 3.69 -9.83 -12.28
N GLY A 64 4.50 -9.69 -11.22
CA GLY A 64 4.02 -9.72 -9.84
C GLY A 64 3.01 -8.61 -9.53
N ALA A 65 3.22 -7.40 -10.06
CA ALA A 65 2.28 -6.29 -9.94
C ALA A 65 0.97 -6.56 -10.71
N ASN A 66 1.05 -7.07 -11.94
CA ASN A 66 -0.13 -7.46 -12.73
C ASN A 66 -0.96 -8.52 -12.02
N TYR A 67 -0.31 -9.53 -11.43
CA TYR A 67 -0.98 -10.52 -10.60
C TYR A 67 -1.69 -9.88 -9.39
N ALA A 68 -1.03 -8.92 -8.71
CA ALA A 68 -1.61 -8.24 -7.57
C ALA A 68 -2.87 -7.42 -7.95
N TRP A 69 -2.85 -6.73 -9.10
CA TRP A 69 -4.03 -6.04 -9.63
C TRP A 69 -5.15 -7.02 -10.00
N ALA A 70 -4.84 -8.10 -10.69
CA ALA A 70 -5.83 -9.14 -11.03
C ALA A 70 -6.48 -9.72 -9.76
N ASN A 71 -5.66 -10.00 -8.73
CA ASN A 71 -6.15 -10.47 -7.43
C ASN A 71 -7.12 -9.46 -6.78
N ARG A 72 -6.77 -8.16 -6.74
CA ARG A 72 -7.67 -7.13 -6.19
C ARG A 72 -8.94 -6.94 -7.02
N GLN A 73 -8.86 -7.06 -8.35
CA GLN A 73 -10.02 -6.97 -9.23
C GLN A 73 -11.00 -8.13 -8.97
N ILE A 74 -10.50 -9.35 -8.80
CA ILE A 74 -11.33 -10.51 -8.43
C ILE A 74 -12.00 -10.28 -7.06
N LEU A 75 -11.24 -9.78 -6.06
CA LEU A 75 -11.79 -9.49 -4.73
C LEU A 75 -12.88 -8.41 -4.77
N LEU A 76 -12.71 -7.37 -5.57
CA LEU A 76 -13.73 -6.34 -5.78
C LEU A 76 -15.00 -6.95 -6.38
N HIS A 77 -14.88 -7.78 -7.41
CA HIS A 77 -16.03 -8.47 -8.01
C HIS A 77 -16.74 -9.37 -6.99
N ARG A 78 -16.01 -10.22 -6.26
CA ARG A 78 -16.58 -11.09 -5.21
C ARG A 78 -17.25 -10.31 -4.09
N SER A 79 -16.69 -9.16 -3.74
CA SER A 79 -17.27 -8.30 -2.72
C SER A 79 -18.59 -7.70 -3.19
N ARG A 80 -18.68 -7.27 -4.46
CA ARG A 80 -19.95 -6.85 -5.06
C ARG A 80 -20.98 -7.98 -5.03
N ASP A 81 -20.61 -9.22 -5.38
CA ASP A 81 -21.53 -10.37 -5.29
C ASP A 81 -22.08 -10.57 -3.87
N VAL A 82 -21.21 -10.49 -2.86
CA VAL A 82 -21.60 -10.64 -1.45
C VAL A 82 -22.52 -9.52 -1.01
N PHE A 83 -22.19 -8.26 -1.31
CA PHE A 83 -23.02 -7.12 -0.94
C PHE A 83 -24.38 -7.16 -1.64
N SER A 84 -24.42 -7.43 -2.95
CA SER A 84 -25.68 -7.60 -3.70
C SER A 84 -26.56 -8.67 -3.07
N LYS A 85 -25.99 -9.83 -2.71
CA LYS A 85 -26.73 -10.94 -2.10
C LYS A 85 -27.24 -10.61 -0.70
N VAL A 86 -26.39 -10.04 0.17
CA VAL A 86 -26.73 -9.77 1.57
C VAL A 86 -27.79 -8.67 1.68
N PHE A 87 -27.67 -7.62 0.87
CA PHE A 87 -28.61 -6.49 0.90
C PHE A 87 -29.77 -6.64 -0.08
N SER A 88 -29.77 -7.68 -0.93
CA SER A 88 -30.75 -7.86 -2.01
C SER A 88 -30.85 -6.64 -2.93
N ILE A 89 -29.70 -6.02 -3.24
CA ILE A 89 -29.58 -4.83 -4.08
C ILE A 89 -28.99 -5.23 -5.44
N GLY A 90 -29.60 -4.75 -6.53
CA GLY A 90 -29.09 -4.98 -7.88
C GLY A 90 -27.76 -4.26 -8.15
N PRO A 91 -26.94 -4.70 -9.13
CA PRO A 91 -25.62 -4.11 -9.39
C PRO A 91 -25.65 -2.60 -9.68
N ARG A 92 -26.70 -2.11 -10.35
CA ARG A 92 -26.88 -0.69 -10.68
C ARG A 92 -27.08 0.15 -9.42
N ASP A 93 -27.94 -0.31 -8.51
CA ASP A 93 -28.32 0.43 -7.30
C ASP A 93 -27.26 0.27 -6.20
N LEU A 94 -26.49 -0.82 -6.23
CA LEU A 94 -25.38 -1.05 -5.30
C LEU A 94 -24.28 0.02 -5.46
N ASN A 95 -24.07 0.49 -6.70
CA ASN A 95 -23.19 1.61 -7.03
C ASN A 95 -21.79 1.55 -6.37
N MET A 96 -21.25 0.34 -6.17
CA MET A 96 -19.94 0.11 -5.57
C MET A 96 -18.81 0.32 -6.59
N ASN A 97 -18.59 1.58 -6.99
CA ASN A 97 -17.55 1.97 -7.94
C ASN A 97 -16.17 1.98 -7.29
N LEU A 98 -15.13 1.68 -8.08
CA LEU A 98 -13.74 1.75 -7.63
C LEU A 98 -13.34 3.22 -7.54
N VAL A 99 -12.99 3.70 -6.34
CA VAL A 99 -12.43 5.04 -6.16
C VAL A 99 -11.04 5.10 -6.78
N TYR A 100 -10.12 4.26 -6.31
CA TYR A 100 -8.77 4.16 -6.85
C TYR A 100 -8.08 2.86 -6.40
N ASP A 101 -7.01 2.47 -7.08
CA ASP A 101 -6.16 1.33 -6.71
C ASP A 101 -4.68 1.78 -6.73
N VAL A 102 -3.99 1.65 -5.59
CA VAL A 102 -2.60 2.10 -5.43
C VAL A 102 -1.67 0.98 -5.00
N CYS A 103 -0.46 0.99 -5.56
CA CYS A 103 0.65 0.16 -5.12
C CYS A 103 1.54 0.92 -4.13
N HIS A 104 2.13 0.18 -3.20
CA HIS A 104 3.07 0.72 -2.21
C HIS A 104 4.37 -0.08 -2.07
N ASN A 105 4.49 -1.18 -2.80
CA ASN A 105 5.71 -1.97 -2.97
C ASN A 105 5.92 -2.18 -4.48
N ILE A 106 6.60 -1.24 -5.13
CA ILE A 106 6.79 -1.26 -6.57
C ILE A 106 7.98 -0.39 -6.99
N ALA A 107 8.63 -0.74 -8.10
CA ALA A 107 9.53 0.14 -8.82
C ALA A 107 8.85 0.66 -10.10
N LYS A 108 9.02 1.94 -10.42
CA LYS A 108 8.43 2.56 -11.62
C LYS A 108 9.46 3.43 -12.32
N LYS A 109 9.51 3.33 -13.66
CA LYS A 109 10.21 4.31 -14.50
C LYS A 109 9.35 5.57 -14.59
N GLU A 110 9.86 6.68 -14.09
CA GLU A 110 9.14 7.95 -14.00
C GLU A 110 10.06 9.10 -14.44
N GLU A 111 9.49 10.14 -15.05
CA GLU A 111 10.20 11.38 -15.35
C GLU A 111 10.09 12.32 -14.14
N HIS A 112 11.22 12.83 -13.66
CA HIS A 112 11.32 13.78 -12.56
C HIS A 112 12.34 14.87 -12.88
N VAL A 113 12.26 16.02 -12.22
CA VAL A 113 13.24 17.11 -12.35
C VAL A 113 14.30 16.95 -11.26
N ILE A 114 15.56 16.81 -11.67
CA ILE A 114 16.72 16.64 -10.78
C ILE A 114 17.79 17.62 -11.24
N ASP A 115 18.20 18.52 -10.35
CA ASP A 115 19.11 19.64 -10.65
C ASP A 115 18.64 20.49 -11.84
N GLY A 116 17.33 20.80 -11.86
CA GLY A 116 16.69 21.57 -12.93
C GLY A 116 16.53 20.85 -14.27
N LYS A 117 16.94 19.57 -14.37
CA LYS A 117 16.86 18.78 -15.61
C LYS A 117 15.86 17.64 -15.49
N LYS A 118 15.04 17.45 -16.53
CA LYS A 118 14.18 16.26 -16.65
C LYS A 118 15.03 15.02 -16.80
N ARG A 119 14.76 13.99 -15.99
CA ARG A 119 15.44 12.70 -16.03
C ARG A 119 14.45 11.56 -15.84
N PHE A 120 14.65 10.48 -16.57
CA PHE A 120 13.98 9.22 -16.27
C PHE A 120 14.73 8.50 -15.15
N VAL A 121 14.01 8.16 -14.09
CA VAL A 121 14.54 7.44 -12.93
C VAL A 121 13.68 6.23 -12.61
N CYS A 122 14.29 5.19 -12.03
CA CYS A 122 13.57 4.05 -11.47
C CYS A 122 13.25 4.33 -9.99
N VAL A 123 12.05 4.86 -9.73
CA VAL A 123 11.61 5.18 -8.38
C VAL A 123 11.21 3.90 -7.66
N HIS A 124 11.97 3.54 -6.63
CA HIS A 124 11.71 2.39 -5.78
C HIS A 124 10.85 2.82 -4.59
N ARG A 125 9.63 2.28 -4.48
CA ARG A 125 8.74 2.52 -3.35
C ARG A 125 8.55 1.22 -2.58
N LYS A 126 8.94 1.21 -1.31
CA LYS A 126 8.72 0.10 -0.37
C LYS A 126 8.04 0.65 0.87
N GLY A 127 6.77 0.32 1.07
CA GLY A 127 5.92 0.96 2.08
C GLY A 127 5.68 2.45 1.82
N ALA A 128 5.68 2.88 0.55
CA ALA A 128 5.46 4.27 0.14
C ALA A 128 4.55 4.32 -1.07
N THR A 129 3.71 5.34 -1.18
CA THR A 129 2.67 5.45 -2.22
C THR A 129 3.00 6.58 -3.18
N ARG A 130 2.61 6.44 -4.45
CA ARG A 130 2.72 7.53 -5.44
C ARG A 130 1.73 8.66 -5.11
N SER A 131 2.16 9.91 -5.26
CA SER A 131 1.50 11.15 -4.83
C SER A 131 1.53 12.19 -5.97
N PHE A 132 1.00 11.83 -7.14
CA PHE A 132 1.02 12.73 -8.30
C PHE A 132 0.06 13.92 -8.15
N PRO A 133 0.48 15.12 -8.59
CA PRO A 133 -0.24 16.36 -8.33
C PRO A 133 -1.46 16.52 -9.24
N PRO A 134 -2.31 17.53 -8.97
CA PRO A 134 -3.26 18.04 -9.94
C PRO A 134 -2.59 18.35 -11.29
N GLY A 135 -3.30 18.10 -12.39
CA GLY A 135 -2.83 18.31 -13.76
C GLY A 135 -1.90 17.23 -14.31
N HIS A 136 -1.41 16.29 -13.47
CA HIS A 136 -0.47 15.28 -13.95
C HIS A 136 -1.12 14.31 -14.95
N PRO A 137 -0.52 14.05 -16.13
CA PRO A 137 -1.17 13.30 -17.21
C PRO A 137 -1.47 11.83 -16.87
N ALA A 138 -0.70 11.24 -15.94
CA ALA A 138 -0.93 9.87 -15.47
C ALA A 138 -2.10 9.74 -14.45
N VAL A 139 -2.74 10.84 -14.05
CA VAL A 139 -3.96 10.83 -13.23
C VAL A 139 -5.16 10.81 -14.19
N CYS A 140 -6.14 9.95 -13.91
CA CYS A 140 -7.35 9.83 -14.73
C CYS A 140 -8.19 11.10 -14.66
N ASP A 141 -9.01 11.34 -15.69
CA ASP A 141 -9.74 12.59 -15.90
C ASP A 141 -10.54 13.02 -14.65
N ASP A 142 -11.30 12.08 -14.05
CA ASP A 142 -12.13 12.33 -12.85
C ASP A 142 -11.37 12.92 -11.65
N TYR A 143 -10.06 12.69 -11.56
CA TYR A 143 -9.23 13.16 -10.46
C TYR A 143 -8.11 14.11 -10.90
N ARG A 144 -7.96 14.40 -12.20
CA ARG A 144 -6.83 15.17 -12.70
C ARG A 144 -6.78 16.55 -12.07
N ASP A 145 -7.92 17.21 -11.89
CA ASP A 145 -7.97 18.57 -11.34
C ASP A 145 -7.72 18.63 -9.83
N VAL A 146 -7.86 17.51 -9.12
CA VAL A 146 -7.74 17.44 -7.66
C VAL A 146 -6.50 16.69 -7.19
N GLY A 147 -5.77 16.04 -8.11
CA GLY A 147 -4.59 15.23 -7.83
C GLY A 147 -4.91 13.75 -7.60
N GLN A 148 -3.87 12.93 -7.61
CA GLN A 148 -4.04 11.48 -7.51
C GLN A 148 -4.62 11.10 -6.13
N PRO A 149 -5.69 10.28 -6.06
CA PRO A 149 -6.13 9.70 -4.80
C PRO A 149 -5.04 8.81 -4.19
N ILE A 150 -4.89 8.90 -2.87
CA ILE A 150 -3.91 8.14 -2.09
C ILE A 150 -4.66 7.45 -0.96
N LEU A 151 -4.57 6.12 -0.93
CA LEU A 151 -5.25 5.29 0.05
C LEU A 151 -4.26 4.86 1.13
N ILE A 152 -4.52 5.28 2.37
CA ILE A 152 -3.68 5.00 3.53
C ILE A 152 -4.44 4.03 4.44
N PRO A 153 -4.22 2.71 4.31
CA PRO A 153 -4.78 1.73 5.22
C PRO A 153 -4.27 1.95 6.66
N GLY A 154 -5.21 1.95 7.60
CA GLY A 154 -4.95 1.76 9.02
C GLY A 154 -4.71 0.29 9.37
N ASP A 155 -4.68 -0.01 10.66
CA ASP A 155 -4.74 -1.37 11.18
C ASP A 155 -6.20 -1.79 11.48
N MET A 156 -6.39 -2.96 12.10
CA MET A 156 -7.73 -3.50 12.34
C MET A 156 -8.58 -2.71 13.34
N GLY A 157 -7.98 -1.84 14.15
CA GLY A 157 -8.65 -1.03 15.16
C GLY A 157 -8.52 0.48 14.95
N THR A 158 -7.80 0.94 13.92
CA THR A 158 -7.51 2.36 13.70
C THR A 158 -8.09 2.90 12.39
N ALA A 159 -8.07 4.21 12.26
CA ALA A 159 -8.61 4.89 11.09
C ALA A 159 -7.79 4.60 9.83
N SER A 160 -8.45 4.62 8.67
CA SER A 160 -7.77 4.76 7.37
C SER A 160 -7.98 6.17 6.83
N TYR A 161 -7.18 6.59 5.85
CA TYR A 161 -7.31 7.92 5.26
C TYR A 161 -7.30 7.87 3.74
N VAL A 162 -8.03 8.81 3.15
CA VAL A 162 -7.88 9.20 1.75
C VAL A 162 -7.18 10.55 1.73
N LEU A 163 -6.07 10.61 1.00
CA LEU A 163 -5.33 11.84 0.72
C LEU A 163 -5.35 12.12 -0.78
N SER A 164 -4.88 13.30 -1.18
CA SER A 164 -4.60 13.65 -2.57
C SER A 164 -3.14 14.03 -2.76
N GLY A 165 -2.60 13.72 -3.93
CA GLY A 165 -1.24 14.08 -4.33
C GLY A 165 -1.05 15.58 -4.55
N THR A 166 0.20 16.02 -4.50
CA THR A 166 0.55 17.45 -4.43
C THR A 166 1.77 17.77 -5.25
N GLN A 167 1.89 19.03 -5.67
CA GLN A 167 3.04 19.51 -6.43
C GLN A 167 4.32 19.41 -5.62
N LYS A 168 4.25 19.70 -4.32
CA LYS A 168 5.38 19.59 -3.40
C LYS A 168 5.93 18.15 -3.31
N ALA A 169 5.08 17.13 -3.43
CA ALA A 169 5.57 15.75 -3.52
C ALA A 169 6.41 15.49 -4.77
N MET A 170 6.08 16.09 -5.91
CA MET A 170 6.91 15.98 -7.13
C MET A 170 8.29 16.61 -6.93
N GLU A 171 8.35 17.70 -6.18
CA GLU A 171 9.57 18.47 -5.93
C GLU A 171 10.47 17.81 -4.90
N GLU A 172 9.90 17.24 -3.83
CA GLU A 172 10.68 16.78 -2.68
C GLU A 172 10.86 15.26 -2.60
N THR A 173 9.93 14.47 -3.15
CA THR A 173 9.84 13.03 -2.86
C THR A 173 9.63 12.15 -4.09
N PHE A 174 9.96 12.66 -5.29
CA PHE A 174 9.68 11.96 -6.55
C PHE A 174 8.20 11.56 -6.66
N GLY A 175 7.30 12.47 -6.30
CA GLY A 175 5.86 12.23 -6.28
C GLY A 175 5.49 11.07 -5.36
N SER A 176 5.98 11.08 -4.11
CA SER A 176 5.75 9.98 -3.16
C SER A 176 5.26 10.45 -1.79
N THR A 177 4.57 9.57 -1.07
CA THR A 177 4.11 9.79 0.29
C THR A 177 4.07 8.46 1.08
N CYS A 178 3.56 8.50 2.30
CA CYS A 178 3.40 7.31 3.15
C CYS A 178 2.40 6.30 2.56
N HIS A 179 2.40 5.08 3.12
CA HIS A 179 1.41 4.04 2.79
C HIS A 179 0.52 3.69 3.99
N GLY A 180 1.04 3.76 5.22
CA GLY A 180 0.31 3.40 6.41
C GLY A 180 1.13 3.73 7.65
N ALA A 181 0.66 3.29 8.81
CA ALA A 181 1.29 3.59 10.09
C ALA A 181 2.73 3.05 10.22
N GLY A 182 2.99 1.88 9.62
CA GLY A 182 4.21 1.13 9.84
C GLY A 182 4.22 0.45 11.22
N ARG A 183 4.94 -0.67 11.32
CA ARG A 183 4.99 -1.47 12.55
C ARG A 183 6.00 -0.89 13.54
N VAL A 184 5.62 -0.88 14.82
CA VAL A 184 6.53 -0.63 15.96
C VAL A 184 6.91 -1.93 16.68
N LEU A 185 6.09 -2.99 16.54
CA LEU A 185 6.39 -4.31 17.08
C LEU A 185 6.58 -5.34 15.97
N SER A 186 7.60 -6.19 16.12
CA SER A 186 7.71 -7.41 15.33
C SER A 186 6.49 -8.31 15.56
N ARG A 187 6.16 -9.19 14.60
CA ARG A 187 5.06 -10.15 14.77
C ARG A 187 5.23 -11.03 16.01
N LYS A 188 6.47 -11.46 16.29
CA LYS A 188 6.80 -12.25 17.50
C LYS A 188 6.58 -11.44 18.78
N ALA A 189 6.99 -10.16 18.80
CA ALA A 189 6.78 -9.29 19.95
C ALA A 189 5.30 -8.99 20.17
N ALA A 190 4.54 -8.71 19.11
CA ALA A 190 3.10 -8.49 19.18
C ALA A 190 2.34 -9.72 19.72
N LYS A 191 2.70 -10.93 19.26
CA LYS A 191 2.16 -12.19 19.82
C LYS A 191 2.45 -12.35 21.31
N LYS A 192 3.65 -11.96 21.75
CA LYS A 192 4.03 -12.06 23.17
C LYS A 192 3.23 -11.07 24.01
N ALA A 193 3.10 -9.83 23.53
CA ALA A 193 2.39 -8.76 24.20
C ALA A 193 0.86 -8.95 24.24
N SER A 194 0.29 -9.70 23.30
CA SER A 194 -1.14 -10.01 23.25
C SER A 194 -1.56 -11.24 24.05
N ARG A 195 -0.64 -11.95 24.71
CA ARG A 195 -0.98 -13.14 25.49
C ARG A 195 -1.97 -12.81 26.59
N GLY A 196 -3.06 -13.57 26.66
CA GLY A 196 -4.12 -13.38 27.65
C GLY A 196 -5.12 -12.27 27.33
N ARG A 197 -4.94 -11.52 26.24
CA ARG A 197 -5.89 -10.49 25.79
C ARG A 197 -7.05 -11.11 25.01
N ALA A 198 -8.24 -10.55 25.20
CA ALA A 198 -9.43 -10.88 24.43
C ALA A 198 -9.59 -9.89 23.26
N LEU A 199 -8.60 -9.83 22.36
CA LEU A 199 -8.52 -8.83 21.28
C LEU A 199 -9.79 -8.69 20.44
N GLN A 200 -10.52 -9.79 20.22
CA GLN A 200 -11.81 -9.74 19.53
C GLN A 200 -12.83 -8.89 20.30
N ARG A 201 -12.98 -9.14 21.61
CA ARG A 201 -13.91 -8.38 22.47
C ARG A 201 -13.51 -6.92 22.54
N GLU A 202 -12.21 -6.64 22.67
CA GLU A 202 -11.72 -5.25 22.69
C GLU A 202 -12.01 -4.46 21.40
N LEU A 203 -12.09 -5.15 20.25
CA LEU A 203 -12.51 -4.54 18.98
C LEU A 203 -14.04 -4.43 18.89
N GLU A 204 -14.78 -5.43 19.36
CA GLU A 204 -16.25 -5.42 19.41
C GLU A 204 -16.78 -4.31 20.34
N ASP A 205 -16.12 -4.07 21.47
CA ASP A 205 -16.40 -2.97 22.40
C ASP A 205 -16.19 -1.59 21.74
N LYS A 206 -15.35 -1.52 20.71
CA LYS A 206 -15.15 -0.32 19.86
C LYS A 206 -16.13 -0.26 18.67
N GLY A 207 -17.06 -1.21 18.58
CA GLY A 207 -18.01 -1.34 17.48
C GLY A 207 -17.36 -1.83 16.18
N ILE A 208 -16.30 -2.63 16.25
CA ILE A 208 -15.60 -3.20 15.10
C ILE A 208 -15.77 -4.72 15.08
N LEU A 209 -16.53 -5.21 14.10
CA LEU A 209 -16.73 -6.65 13.91
C LEU A 209 -15.51 -7.27 13.21
N VAL A 210 -14.86 -8.25 13.83
CA VAL A 210 -13.70 -8.92 13.24
C VAL A 210 -14.00 -10.37 12.86
N ARG A 211 -13.54 -10.77 11.68
CA ARG A 211 -13.44 -12.16 11.23
C ARG A 211 -12.03 -12.41 10.75
N TRP A 212 -11.43 -13.50 11.21
CA TRP A 212 -10.06 -13.81 10.84
C TRP A 212 -9.86 -15.31 10.64
N THR A 213 -8.86 -15.66 9.84
CA THR A 213 -8.33 -17.02 9.72
C THR A 213 -6.93 -17.09 10.31
N GLY A 214 -6.57 -18.26 10.85
CA GLY A 214 -5.26 -18.48 11.48
C GLY A 214 -5.24 -18.16 12.98
N ARG A 215 -4.59 -19.02 13.77
CA ARG A 215 -4.59 -18.94 15.24
C ARG A 215 -3.94 -17.67 15.79
N SER A 216 -2.97 -17.10 15.07
CA SER A 216 -2.18 -15.96 15.56
C SER A 216 -2.39 -14.66 14.79
N THR A 217 -3.19 -14.65 13.74
CA THR A 217 -3.36 -13.49 12.84
C THR A 217 -3.84 -12.25 13.59
N LEU A 218 -4.83 -12.41 14.46
CA LEU A 218 -5.36 -11.31 15.27
C LEU A 218 -4.30 -10.74 16.23
N ALA A 219 -3.51 -11.63 16.85
CA ALA A 219 -2.43 -11.27 17.77
C ALA A 219 -1.25 -10.56 17.09
N GLU A 220 -0.94 -10.92 15.85
CA GLU A 220 0.14 -10.30 15.07
C GLU A 220 -0.21 -8.88 14.60
N GLU A 221 -1.49 -8.58 14.52
CA GLU A 221 -2.07 -7.41 13.86
C GLU A 221 -2.78 -6.47 14.85
N MET A 222 -2.55 -6.65 16.15
CA MET A 222 -3.13 -5.77 17.19
C MET A 222 -2.78 -4.29 16.92
N PRO A 223 -3.71 -3.35 17.18
CA PRO A 223 -3.49 -1.93 16.88
C PRO A 223 -2.19 -1.38 17.47
N GLU A 224 -1.83 -1.80 18.69
CA GLU A 224 -0.62 -1.34 19.37
C GLU A 224 0.68 -1.87 18.75
N ALA A 225 0.60 -2.77 17.75
CA ALA A 225 1.75 -3.17 16.95
C ALA A 225 2.16 -2.14 15.89
N TYR A 226 1.34 -1.11 15.67
CA TYR A 226 1.49 -0.08 14.66
C TYR A 226 1.65 1.32 15.28
N LYS A 227 2.24 2.27 14.53
CA LYS A 227 2.24 3.68 14.93
C LYS A 227 0.81 4.25 14.87
N ASP A 228 0.59 5.40 15.49
CA ASP A 228 -0.65 6.14 15.25
C ASP A 228 -0.67 6.67 13.81
N ILE A 229 -1.59 6.11 13.02
CA ILE A 229 -1.80 6.49 11.63
C ILE A 229 -2.18 7.97 11.47
N SER A 230 -2.87 8.55 12.45
CA SER A 230 -3.26 9.96 12.40
C SER A 230 -2.03 10.87 12.49
N GLN A 231 -1.04 10.52 13.31
CA GLN A 231 0.23 11.25 13.38
C GLN A 231 1.02 11.13 12.08
N VAL A 232 1.09 9.93 11.49
CA VAL A 232 1.78 9.72 10.21
C VAL A 232 1.12 10.56 9.10
N VAL A 233 -0.21 10.61 9.05
CA VAL A 233 -0.96 11.41 8.09
C VAL A 233 -0.76 12.91 8.35
N GLU A 234 -0.75 13.35 9.61
CA GLU A 234 -0.52 14.75 9.94
C GLU A 234 0.86 15.23 9.49
N VAL A 235 1.89 14.40 9.64
CA VAL A 235 3.25 14.74 9.18
C VAL A 235 3.29 14.95 7.67
N VAL A 236 2.76 14.01 6.87
CA VAL A 236 2.80 14.16 5.40
C VAL A 236 1.88 15.28 4.90
N HIS A 237 0.82 15.60 5.66
CA HIS A 237 -0.04 16.73 5.39
C HIS A 237 0.62 18.07 5.69
N GLY A 238 1.19 18.22 6.89
CA GLY A 238 1.91 19.42 7.30
C GLY A 238 3.18 19.66 6.48
N ALA A 239 3.87 18.59 6.05
CA ALA A 239 4.95 18.68 5.09
C ALA A 239 4.46 19.15 3.71
N GLY A 240 3.18 19.02 3.40
CA GLY A 240 2.58 19.43 2.13
C GLY A 240 2.76 18.44 0.99
N ILE A 241 3.36 17.27 1.23
CA ILE A 241 3.53 16.20 0.22
C ILE A 241 2.25 15.37 0.02
N SER A 242 1.21 15.62 0.80
CA SER A 242 -0.14 15.08 0.60
C SER A 242 -1.21 16.01 1.19
N LYS A 243 -2.41 16.03 0.63
CA LYS A 243 -3.56 16.79 1.16
C LYS A 243 -4.58 15.84 1.78
N LYS A 244 -4.99 16.05 3.03
CA LYS A 244 -6.08 15.26 3.65
C LYS A 244 -7.38 15.46 2.86
N VAL A 245 -8.10 14.37 2.58
CA VAL A 245 -9.40 14.39 1.91
C VAL A 245 -10.48 13.80 2.82
N ALA A 246 -10.27 12.59 3.33
CA ALA A 246 -11.25 11.93 4.19
C ALA A 246 -10.58 11.03 5.24
N LYS A 247 -11.23 10.88 6.39
CA LYS A 247 -10.89 9.90 7.43
C LYS A 247 -11.97 8.83 7.47
N LEU A 248 -11.55 7.58 7.48
CA LEU A 248 -12.41 6.39 7.47
C LEU A 248 -12.27 5.67 8.81
N ARG A 249 -13.39 5.26 9.39
CA ARG A 249 -13.43 4.43 10.61
C ARG A 249 -13.81 2.99 10.23
N PRO A 250 -13.06 1.97 10.66
CA PRO A 250 -13.47 0.59 10.44
C PRO A 250 -14.74 0.29 11.26
N ILE A 251 -15.68 -0.43 10.65
CA ILE A 251 -16.84 -1.04 11.32
C ILE A 251 -16.80 -2.57 11.24
N ALA A 252 -16.06 -3.09 10.26
CA ALA A 252 -15.82 -4.51 10.09
C ALA A 252 -14.44 -4.76 9.47
N VAL A 253 -13.79 -5.86 9.88
CA VAL A 253 -12.47 -6.28 9.38
C VAL A 253 -12.50 -7.77 9.08
N VAL A 254 -12.06 -8.14 7.87
CA VAL A 254 -11.83 -9.53 7.46
C VAL A 254 -10.32 -9.71 7.22
N LYS A 255 -9.68 -10.60 7.98
CA LYS A 255 -8.23 -10.82 7.91
C LYS A 255 -7.88 -12.28 7.59
N GLY A 256 -7.07 -12.45 6.54
CA GLY A 256 -6.57 -13.74 6.07
C GLY A 256 -5.25 -14.14 6.70
#